data_AF-A0A200I3F3-F1
#
_entry.id   AF-A0A200I3F3-F1
#
_cell.length_a   1.000
_cell.length_b   1.000
_cell.length_c   1.000
_cell.angle_alpha   90.00
_cell.angle_beta   90.00
_cell.angle_gamma   90.00
#
_symmetry.space_group_name_H-M   'P 1'
#
loop_
_entity.id
_entity.type
_entity.pdbx_description
1 polymer ?
#
loop_
_entity_poly.entity_id
_entity_poly.type
_entity_poly.pdbx_seq_one_letter_code
_entity_poly.pdbx_strand_id
1 'polypeptide(L)'
;VIKEYVIYALYCILGIISYFILNKIALWHYDVQQVSHASNLVHWNTLSIKDGVNTLLRSIYHFFFLPGRASGLLFYNISDTLCLIMVLYGIISVAMKNSKLLIHAILASFLLILSGLGIVFATTSFDLARIMVPHLPFMIAIGIFWGFTFIDFRVIKVFTVFILSLIIFIQVRDSSDLVVAEKMTYQEDYIKMVEIDMSIKNLQLDDPDSKKVIITGFSPSRNKFVKGYSIELIGVSMLHFGYFDDSNIHSYYLCENTLDIMSLYGMNYQKPTLEEYQKALKLHPELLTSSKSLSVFNEGDYIFVHIK
;
A
#
# COMPACT_ATOMS: atom_id res chain seq x y z
N VAL A 1 -39.00 -12.29 10.42
CA VAL A 1 -38.47 -12.23 9.04
C VAL A 1 -38.38 -10.79 8.50
N ILE A 2 -39.39 -10.19 7.84
CA ILE A 2 -39.25 -8.82 7.25
C ILE A 2 -38.89 -7.74 8.28
N LYS A 3 -39.50 -7.77 9.48
CA LYS A 3 -39.20 -6.82 10.57
C LYS A 3 -37.74 -6.88 11.06
N GLU A 4 -37.11 -8.05 11.04
CA GLU A 4 -35.72 -8.21 11.51
C GLU A 4 -34.73 -7.66 10.49
N TYR A 5 -34.96 -7.87 9.19
CA TYR A 5 -34.13 -7.29 8.13
C TYR A 5 -34.15 -5.75 8.11
N VAL A 6 -35.29 -5.14 8.45
CA VAL A 6 -35.41 -3.68 8.58
C VAL A 6 -34.56 -3.16 9.74
N ILE A 7 -34.53 -3.88 10.87
CA ILE A 7 -33.71 -3.53 12.03
C ILE A 7 -32.21 -3.64 11.69
N TYR A 8 -31.80 -4.71 11.00
CA TYR A 8 -30.41 -4.86 10.55
C TYR A 8 -30.00 -3.79 9.53
N ALA A 9 -30.88 -3.45 8.59
CA ALA A 9 -30.63 -2.35 7.65
C ALA A 9 -30.48 -0.99 8.37
N LEU A 10 -31.31 -0.75 9.40
CA LEU A 10 -31.19 0.42 10.26
C LEU A 10 -29.86 0.48 11.00
N TYR A 11 -29.38 -0.65 11.53
CA TYR A 11 -28.04 -0.72 12.15
C TYR A 11 -26.93 -0.44 11.15
N CYS A 12 -27.02 -0.94 9.91
CA CYS A 12 -26.05 -0.61 8.86
C CYS A 12 -26.07 0.89 8.52
N ILE A 13 -27.25 1.48 8.35
CA ILE A 13 -27.41 2.92 8.07
C ILE A 13 -26.84 3.75 9.22
N LEU A 14 -27.17 3.41 10.47
CA LEU A 14 -26.62 4.06 11.65
C LEU A 14 -25.10 3.89 11.75
N GLY A 15 -24.56 2.74 11.38
CA GLY A 15 -23.12 2.49 11.31
C GLY A 15 -22.43 3.40 10.27
N ILE A 16 -23.02 3.55 9.08
CA ILE A 16 -22.52 4.45 8.04
C ILE A 16 -22.55 5.92 8.52
N ILE A 17 -23.69 6.36 9.08
CA ILE A 17 -23.82 7.71 9.63
C ILE A 17 -22.78 7.94 10.73
N SER A 18 -22.62 6.97 11.63
CA SER A 18 -21.65 7.03 12.73
C SER A 18 -20.22 7.11 12.20
N TYR A 19 -19.86 6.33 11.18
CA TYR A 19 -18.56 6.42 10.52
C TYR A 19 -18.29 7.82 9.96
N PHE A 20 -19.23 8.42 9.23
CA PHE A 20 -19.05 9.77 8.69
C PHE A 20 -18.89 10.82 9.78
N ILE A 21 -19.68 10.75 10.84
CA ILE A 21 -19.59 11.66 11.98
C ILE A 21 -18.24 11.49 12.68
N LEU A 22 -17.85 10.26 13.02
CA LEU A 22 -16.59 9.96 13.69
C LEU A 22 -15.38 10.36 12.85
N ASN A 23 -15.42 10.10 11.54
CA ASN A 23 -14.36 10.51 10.63
C ASN A 23 -14.22 12.03 10.59
N LYS A 24 -15.34 12.77 10.55
CA LYS A 24 -15.32 14.24 10.55
C LYS A 24 -14.78 14.80 11.87
N ILE A 25 -15.14 14.19 13.01
CA ILE A 25 -14.60 14.54 14.33
C ILE A 25 -13.09 14.27 14.39
N ALA A 26 -12.64 13.12 13.90
CA ALA A 26 -11.22 12.76 13.87
C ALA A 26 -10.41 13.73 13.02
N LEU A 27 -10.87 14.02 11.79
CA LEU A 27 -10.22 14.99 10.90
C LEU A 27 -10.14 16.38 11.52
N TRP A 28 -11.20 16.83 12.20
CA TRP A 28 -11.20 18.10 12.94
C TRP A 28 -10.23 18.08 14.12
N HIS A 29 -10.16 16.98 14.88
CA HIS A 29 -9.26 16.86 16.03
C HIS A 29 -7.77 16.86 15.64
N TYR A 30 -7.43 16.26 14.51
CA TYR A 30 -6.05 16.15 14.02
C TYR A 30 -5.65 17.26 13.03
N ASP A 31 -6.51 18.26 12.80
CA ASP A 31 -6.30 19.37 11.85
C ASP A 31 -5.89 18.91 10.44
N VAL A 32 -6.48 17.80 9.98
CA VAL A 32 -6.15 17.18 8.68
C VAL A 32 -7.01 17.81 7.59
N GLN A 33 -6.38 18.46 6.61
CA GLN A 33 -7.09 19.00 5.45
C GLN A 33 -7.79 17.88 4.65
N GLN A 34 -9.05 18.09 4.29
CA GLN A 34 -9.78 17.22 3.35
C GLN A 34 -9.31 17.48 1.92
N VAL A 35 -8.11 17.03 1.59
CA VAL A 35 -7.65 16.95 0.20
C VAL A 35 -7.92 15.53 -0.28
N SER A 36 -8.67 15.37 -1.38
CA SER A 36 -8.81 14.07 -2.01
C SER A 36 -7.47 13.66 -2.62
N HIS A 37 -6.66 12.93 -1.87
CA HIS A 37 -5.38 12.38 -2.35
C HIS A 37 -5.55 11.41 -3.53
N ALA A 38 -6.80 10.97 -3.80
CA ALA A 38 -7.13 10.02 -4.84
C ALA A 38 -7.66 10.67 -6.14
N SER A 39 -7.85 12.00 -6.21
CA SER A 39 -8.40 12.63 -7.42
C SER A 39 -7.59 12.35 -8.69
N ASN A 40 -6.27 12.19 -8.53
CA ASN A 40 -5.34 11.89 -9.62
C ASN A 40 -5.19 10.39 -9.90
N LEU A 41 -5.78 9.54 -9.04
CA LEU A 41 -5.75 8.07 -9.14
C LEU A 41 -7.05 7.49 -9.72
N VAL A 42 -8.11 8.30 -9.84
CA VAL A 42 -9.39 7.89 -10.45
C VAL A 42 -9.27 7.95 -11.97
N HIS A 43 -9.06 6.80 -12.59
CA HIS A 43 -8.84 6.69 -14.04
C HIS A 43 -10.12 6.59 -14.88
N TRP A 44 -11.30 6.58 -14.26
CA TRP A 44 -12.58 6.45 -14.96
C TRP A 44 -12.85 7.57 -15.98
N ASN A 45 -12.28 8.75 -15.76
CA ASN A 45 -12.41 9.89 -16.67
C ASN A 45 -11.28 9.97 -17.71
N THR A 46 -10.20 9.20 -17.54
CA THR A 46 -8.99 9.29 -18.38
C THR A 46 -8.84 8.14 -19.36
N LEU A 47 -9.48 7.00 -19.09
CA LEU A 47 -9.42 5.81 -19.95
C LEU A 47 -10.63 5.71 -20.87
N SER A 48 -10.44 5.08 -22.04
CA SER A 48 -11.56 4.68 -22.89
C SER A 48 -12.40 3.62 -22.17
N ILE A 49 -13.72 3.55 -22.46
CA ILE A 49 -14.62 2.56 -21.84
C ILE A 49 -14.10 1.13 -22.03
N LYS A 50 -13.58 0.82 -23.23
CA LYS A 50 -13.05 -0.51 -23.54
C LYS A 50 -11.83 -0.86 -22.70
N ASP A 51 -10.90 0.09 -22.54
CA ASP A 51 -9.69 -0.12 -21.76
C ASP A 51 -10.01 -0.20 -20.27
N GLY A 52 -10.93 0.63 -19.78
CA GLY A 52 -11.44 0.55 -18.41
C GLY A 52 -12.06 -0.82 -18.09
N VAL A 53 -12.92 -1.34 -18.97
CA VAL A 53 -13.53 -2.68 -18.79
C VAL A 53 -12.48 -3.79 -18.83
N ASN A 54 -11.55 -3.76 -19.78
CA ASN A 54 -10.50 -4.79 -19.87
C ASN A 54 -9.59 -4.77 -18.64
N THR A 55 -9.22 -3.59 -18.15
CA THR A 55 -8.36 -3.43 -16.98
C THR A 55 -9.09 -3.82 -15.70
N LEU A 56 -10.38 -3.51 -15.60
CA LEU A 56 -11.25 -3.98 -14.50
C LEU A 56 -11.36 -5.50 -14.48
N LEU A 57 -11.65 -6.14 -15.62
CA LEU A 57 -11.75 -7.61 -15.72
C LEU A 57 -10.42 -8.27 -15.35
N ARG A 58 -9.30 -7.71 -15.81
CA ARG A 58 -7.96 -8.18 -15.43
C ARG A 58 -7.73 -8.03 -13.93
N SER A 59 -8.11 -6.90 -13.34
CA SER A 59 -7.97 -6.65 -11.90
C SER A 59 -8.80 -7.63 -11.08
N ILE A 60 -10.06 -7.88 -11.46
CA ILE A 60 -10.93 -8.89 -10.84
C ILE A 60 -10.32 -10.30 -10.97
N TYR A 61 -9.76 -10.64 -12.14
CA TYR A 61 -9.11 -11.92 -12.36
C TYR A 61 -7.90 -12.11 -11.44
N HIS A 62 -7.01 -11.12 -11.37
CA HIS A 62 -5.86 -11.11 -10.46
C HIS A 62 -6.29 -11.23 -9.00
N PHE A 63 -7.40 -10.59 -8.64
CA PHE A 63 -7.91 -10.55 -7.27
C PHE A 63 -8.46 -11.91 -6.79
N PHE A 64 -9.32 -12.57 -7.57
CA PHE A 64 -10.00 -13.80 -7.13
C PHE A 64 -9.39 -15.11 -7.62
N PHE A 65 -8.62 -15.08 -8.73
CA PHE A 65 -8.28 -16.30 -9.46
C PHE A 65 -6.79 -16.53 -9.65
N LEU A 66 -5.93 -15.56 -9.33
CA LEU A 66 -4.49 -15.70 -9.46
C LEU A 66 -3.84 -16.00 -8.09
N PRO A 67 -3.43 -17.24 -7.81
CA PRO A 67 -3.04 -17.63 -6.46
C PRO A 67 -1.65 -17.13 -6.04
N GLY A 68 -1.52 -16.80 -4.75
CA GLY A 68 -0.22 -16.67 -4.08
C GLY A 68 0.63 -15.50 -4.55
N ARG A 69 1.92 -15.74 -4.81
CA ARG A 69 2.88 -14.69 -5.21
C ARG A 69 2.53 -14.05 -6.54
N ALA A 70 1.84 -14.78 -7.43
CA ALA A 70 1.54 -14.30 -8.77
C ALA A 70 0.54 -13.13 -8.77
N SER A 71 -0.39 -13.07 -7.82
CA SER A 71 -1.30 -11.92 -7.66
C SER A 71 -0.68 -10.74 -6.92
N GLY A 72 0.48 -10.91 -6.28
CA GLY A 72 0.97 -9.95 -5.30
C GLY A 72 0.17 -9.94 -3.99
N LEU A 73 -0.93 -10.70 -3.88
CA LEU A 73 -1.79 -10.82 -2.69
C LEU A 73 -1.78 -12.26 -2.17
N LEU A 74 -0.63 -12.65 -1.63
CA LEU A 74 -0.32 -14.03 -1.25
C LEU A 74 -1.37 -14.69 -0.33
N PHE A 75 -2.00 -13.90 0.55
CA PHE A 75 -2.91 -14.38 1.59
C PHE A 75 -4.32 -13.79 1.53
N TYR A 76 -4.50 -12.60 0.93
CA TYR A 76 -5.82 -12.04 0.68
C TYR A 76 -6.57 -12.86 -0.37
N ASN A 77 -5.88 -13.26 -1.44
CA ASN A 77 -6.47 -14.06 -2.52
C ASN A 77 -7.20 -15.32 -2.00
N ILE A 78 -6.66 -16.03 -1.00
CA ILE A 78 -7.32 -17.23 -0.43
C ILE A 78 -8.64 -16.86 0.28
N SER A 79 -8.63 -15.81 1.11
CA SER A 79 -9.85 -15.32 1.77
C SER A 79 -10.87 -14.80 0.77
N ASP A 80 -10.42 -14.13 -0.28
CA ASP A 80 -11.26 -13.54 -1.31
C ASP A 80 -11.91 -14.62 -2.18
N THR A 81 -11.14 -15.62 -2.60
CA THR A 81 -11.68 -16.80 -3.29
C THR A 81 -12.67 -17.55 -2.41
N LEU A 82 -12.35 -17.75 -1.11
CA LEU A 82 -13.28 -18.40 -0.18
C LEU A 82 -14.56 -17.59 -0.01
N CYS A 83 -14.46 -16.26 0.10
CA CYS A 83 -15.62 -15.37 0.10
C CYS A 83 -16.46 -15.56 -1.16
N LEU A 84 -15.85 -15.55 -2.35
CA LEU A 84 -16.55 -15.76 -3.61
C LEU A 84 -17.28 -17.12 -3.65
N ILE A 85 -16.63 -18.20 -3.21
CA ILE A 85 -17.22 -19.53 -3.12
C ILE A 85 -18.44 -19.52 -2.19
N MET A 86 -18.33 -18.89 -1.02
CA MET A 86 -19.40 -18.81 -0.03
C MET A 86 -20.58 -17.97 -0.51
N VAL A 87 -20.30 -16.87 -1.22
CA VAL A 87 -21.31 -16.03 -1.89
C VAL A 87 -22.05 -16.84 -2.95
N LEU A 88 -21.33 -17.52 -3.86
CA LEU A 88 -21.95 -18.36 -4.88
C LEU A 88 -22.78 -19.50 -4.29
N TYR A 89 -22.29 -20.13 -3.22
CA TYR A 89 -23.03 -21.16 -2.49
C TYR A 89 -24.33 -20.60 -1.88
N GLY A 90 -24.29 -19.39 -1.32
CA GLY A 90 -25.47 -18.68 -0.83
C GLY A 90 -26.51 -18.45 -1.94
N ILE A 91 -26.09 -17.98 -3.12
CA ILE A 91 -26.96 -17.79 -4.29
C ILE A 91 -27.61 -19.12 -4.70
N ILE A 92 -26.82 -20.19 -4.86
CA ILE A 92 -27.32 -21.52 -5.25
C ILE A 92 -28.32 -22.03 -4.22
N SER A 93 -28.01 -21.88 -2.93
CA SER A 93 -28.89 -22.32 -1.83
C SER A 93 -30.23 -21.57 -1.84
N VAL A 94 -30.23 -20.27 -2.13
CA VAL A 94 -31.46 -19.49 -2.32
C VAL A 94 -32.22 -19.96 -3.55
N ALA A 95 -31.54 -20.20 -4.68
CA ALA A 95 -32.17 -20.70 -5.90
C ALA A 95 -32.92 -22.03 -5.65
N MET A 96 -32.33 -22.92 -4.86
CA MET A 96 -32.91 -24.21 -4.50
C MET A 96 -34.07 -24.10 -3.50
N LYS A 97 -33.97 -23.23 -2.48
CA LYS A 97 -34.98 -23.11 -1.41
C LYS A 97 -36.14 -22.18 -1.78
N ASN A 98 -35.88 -21.05 -2.44
CA ASN A 98 -36.88 -20.08 -2.82
C ASN A 98 -36.45 -19.24 -4.04
N SER A 99 -36.79 -19.73 -5.23
CA SER A 99 -36.43 -19.10 -6.51
C SER A 99 -36.96 -17.66 -6.68
N LYS A 100 -38.03 -17.27 -5.98
CA LYS A 100 -38.56 -15.89 -6.02
C LYS A 100 -37.59 -14.87 -5.43
N LEU A 101 -36.70 -15.30 -4.53
CA LEU A 101 -35.70 -14.44 -3.89
C LEU A 101 -34.34 -14.44 -4.63
N LEU A 102 -34.21 -15.23 -5.71
CA LEU A 102 -32.94 -15.38 -6.42
C LEU A 102 -32.39 -14.07 -6.94
N ILE A 103 -33.22 -13.26 -7.60
CA ILE A 103 -32.81 -11.94 -8.13
C ILE A 103 -32.33 -11.03 -7.00
N HIS A 104 -33.01 -11.04 -5.85
CA HIS A 104 -32.61 -10.25 -4.69
C HIS A 104 -31.26 -10.72 -4.12
N ALA A 105 -31.02 -12.04 -4.05
CA ALA A 105 -29.76 -12.61 -3.60
C ALA A 105 -28.60 -12.26 -4.55
N ILE A 106 -28.83 -12.31 -5.87
CA ILE A 106 -27.84 -11.91 -6.87
C ILE A 106 -27.50 -10.42 -6.73
N LEU A 107 -28.52 -9.55 -6.64
CA LEU A 107 -28.33 -8.11 -6.48
C LEU A 107 -27.59 -7.76 -5.18
N ALA A 108 -27.98 -8.36 -4.06
CA ALA A 108 -27.31 -8.14 -2.77
C ALA A 108 -25.85 -8.60 -2.80
N SER A 109 -25.57 -9.75 -3.43
CA SER A 109 -24.21 -10.26 -3.60
C SER A 109 -23.37 -9.34 -4.48
N PHE A 110 -23.94 -8.84 -5.57
CA PHE A 110 -23.28 -7.89 -6.47
C PHE A 110 -22.91 -6.60 -5.73
N LEU A 111 -23.85 -6.03 -4.96
CA LEU A 111 -23.60 -4.84 -4.15
C LEU A 111 -22.55 -5.07 -3.06
N LEU A 112 -22.54 -6.25 -2.43
CA LEU A 112 -21.53 -6.62 -1.45
C LEU A 112 -20.12 -6.63 -2.07
N ILE A 113 -19.95 -7.30 -3.21
CA ILE A 113 -18.66 -7.33 -3.93
C ILE A 113 -18.26 -5.93 -4.39
N LEU A 114 -19.21 -5.15 -4.92
CA LEU A 114 -18.97 -3.76 -5.31
C LEU A 114 -18.50 -2.90 -4.14
N SER A 115 -19.03 -3.14 -2.92
CA SER A 115 -18.62 -2.39 -1.72
C SER A 115 -17.19 -2.67 -1.28
N GLY A 116 -16.73 -3.93 -1.38
CA GLY A 116 -15.36 -4.30 -1.03
C GLY A 116 -14.35 -3.91 -2.11
N LEU A 117 -14.76 -3.90 -3.38
CA LEU A 117 -13.91 -3.63 -4.53
C LEU A 117 -14.07 -2.22 -5.11
N GLY A 118 -14.79 -1.32 -4.43
CA GLY A 118 -15.14 0.00 -4.96
C GLY A 118 -13.94 0.82 -5.45
N ILE A 119 -12.78 0.69 -4.78
CA ILE A 119 -11.53 1.34 -5.22
C ILE A 119 -11.05 0.75 -6.55
N VAL A 120 -11.00 -0.58 -6.70
CA VAL A 120 -10.65 -1.25 -7.98
C VAL A 120 -11.60 -0.82 -9.10
N PHE A 121 -12.88 -0.60 -8.80
CA PHE A 121 -13.82 -0.06 -9.78
C PHE A 121 -13.53 1.42 -10.14
N ALA A 122 -13.16 2.24 -9.16
CA ALA A 122 -12.89 3.67 -9.37
C ALA A 122 -11.54 3.95 -10.05
N THR A 123 -10.50 3.23 -9.66
CA THR A 123 -9.14 3.39 -10.18
C THR A 123 -8.91 2.53 -11.42
N THR A 124 -9.73 1.50 -11.65
CA THR A 124 -9.49 0.46 -12.68
C THR A 124 -8.12 -0.21 -12.56
N SER A 125 -7.41 -0.01 -11.44
CA SER A 125 -6.11 -0.60 -11.16
C SER A 125 -6.24 -1.67 -10.06
N PHE A 126 -5.29 -2.60 -10.09
CA PHE A 126 -5.09 -3.50 -8.97
C PHE A 126 -4.30 -2.76 -7.90
N ASP A 127 -5.03 -2.19 -6.95
CA ASP A 127 -4.41 -1.56 -5.79
C ASP A 127 -4.26 -2.55 -4.63
N LEU A 128 -3.38 -2.22 -3.69
CA LEU A 128 -3.09 -3.07 -2.55
C LEU A 128 -4.33 -3.32 -1.70
N ALA A 129 -4.57 -4.57 -1.29
CA ALA A 129 -5.68 -4.94 -0.40
C ALA A 129 -5.77 -4.05 0.87
N ARG A 130 -4.63 -3.56 1.38
CA ARG A 130 -4.58 -2.64 2.53
C ARG A 130 -5.21 -1.27 2.29
N ILE A 131 -5.19 -0.73 1.06
CA ILE A 131 -5.85 0.55 0.79
C ILE A 131 -7.36 0.42 0.77
N MET A 132 -7.85 -0.82 0.72
CA MET A 132 -9.26 -1.17 0.74
C MET A 132 -9.75 -1.50 2.15
N VAL A 133 -8.91 -1.33 3.18
CA VAL A 133 -9.32 -1.48 4.59
C VAL A 133 -10.17 -0.26 5.01
N PRO A 134 -11.28 -0.45 5.74
CA PRO A 134 -11.80 -1.72 6.26
C PRO A 134 -12.77 -2.47 5.32
N HIS A 135 -13.09 -1.89 4.17
CA HIS A 135 -14.16 -2.33 3.26
C HIS A 135 -13.94 -3.77 2.77
N LEU A 136 -12.71 -4.12 2.40
CA LEU A 136 -12.37 -5.44 1.90
C LEU A 136 -12.52 -6.53 3.00
N PRO A 137 -11.94 -6.40 4.20
CA PRO A 137 -12.23 -7.31 5.32
C PRO A 137 -13.73 -7.45 5.62
N PHE A 138 -14.51 -6.37 5.55
CA PHE A 138 -15.96 -6.43 5.75
C PHE A 138 -16.67 -7.25 4.69
N MET A 139 -16.34 -7.05 3.40
CA MET A 139 -16.87 -7.85 2.29
C MET A 139 -16.60 -9.34 2.52
N ILE A 140 -15.35 -9.70 2.85
CA ILE A 140 -14.94 -11.09 3.12
C ILE A 140 -15.77 -11.67 4.27
N ALA A 141 -15.83 -10.96 5.41
CA ALA A 141 -16.53 -11.44 6.61
C ALA A 141 -18.03 -11.65 6.34
N ILE A 142 -18.70 -10.69 5.71
CA ILE A 142 -20.13 -10.76 5.41
C ILE A 142 -20.41 -11.85 4.35
N GLY A 143 -19.59 -11.95 3.31
CA GLY A 143 -19.78 -12.96 2.25
C GLY A 143 -19.63 -14.38 2.78
N ILE A 144 -18.62 -14.61 3.64
CA ILE A 144 -18.41 -15.89 4.31
C ILE A 144 -19.54 -16.18 5.30
N PHE A 145 -19.92 -15.22 6.14
CA PHE A 145 -21.04 -15.37 7.08
C PHE A 145 -22.34 -15.73 6.36
N TRP A 146 -22.64 -15.04 5.26
CA TRP A 146 -23.84 -15.28 4.49
C TRP A 146 -23.91 -16.71 3.94
N GLY A 147 -22.87 -17.20 3.27
CA GLY A 147 -22.81 -18.60 2.82
C GLY A 147 -22.92 -19.59 3.98
N PHE A 148 -22.35 -19.25 5.14
CA PHE A 148 -22.35 -20.11 6.33
C PHE A 148 -23.75 -20.34 6.91
N THR A 149 -24.68 -19.39 6.71
CA THR A 149 -26.09 -19.53 7.13
C THR A 149 -26.83 -20.65 6.40
N PHE A 150 -26.37 -21.06 5.22
CA PHE A 150 -27.01 -22.10 4.40
C PHE A 150 -26.40 -23.49 4.59
N ILE A 151 -25.24 -23.60 5.22
CA ILE A 151 -24.60 -24.90 5.49
C ILE A 151 -25.40 -25.63 6.58
N ASP A 152 -25.97 -26.79 6.27
CA ASP A 152 -26.74 -27.56 7.26
C ASP A 152 -25.85 -28.51 8.09
N PHE A 153 -24.75 -29.00 7.50
CA PHE A 153 -23.87 -29.98 8.14
C PHE A 153 -22.91 -29.36 9.16
N ARG A 154 -23.07 -29.73 10.45
CA ARG A 154 -22.23 -29.25 11.56
C ARG A 154 -20.72 -29.50 11.34
N VAL A 155 -20.36 -30.64 10.76
CA VAL A 155 -18.94 -30.98 10.50
C VAL A 155 -18.31 -29.99 9.52
N ILE A 156 -19.02 -29.66 8.43
CA ILE A 156 -18.56 -28.67 7.44
C ILE A 156 -18.43 -27.30 8.08
N LYS A 157 -19.39 -26.89 8.92
CA LYS A 157 -19.31 -25.63 9.68
C LYS A 157 -18.06 -25.55 10.54
N VAL A 158 -17.77 -26.59 11.33
CA VAL A 158 -16.59 -26.61 12.21
C VAL A 158 -15.30 -26.59 11.39
N PHE A 159 -15.23 -27.36 10.30
CA PHE A 159 -14.08 -27.37 9.41
C PHE A 159 -13.84 -26.01 8.77
N THR A 160 -14.88 -25.36 8.25
CA THR A 160 -14.77 -24.00 7.68
C THR A 160 -14.29 -22.99 8.71
N VAL A 161 -14.82 -23.02 9.95
CA VAL A 161 -14.34 -22.14 11.04
C VAL A 161 -12.86 -22.38 11.35
N PHE A 162 -12.41 -23.64 11.36
CA PHE A 162 -11.00 -23.97 11.56
C PHE A 162 -10.13 -23.39 10.44
N ILE A 163 -10.51 -23.57 9.17
CA ILE A 163 -9.80 -23.00 8.02
C ILE A 163 -9.76 -21.47 8.09
N LEU A 164 -10.88 -20.81 8.40
CA LEU A 164 -10.94 -19.36 8.57
C LEU A 164 -10.01 -18.88 9.67
N SER A 165 -9.96 -19.60 10.79
CA SER A 165 -9.07 -19.27 11.91
C SER A 165 -7.60 -19.35 11.51
N LEU A 166 -7.21 -20.36 10.72
CA LEU A 166 -5.86 -20.47 10.17
C LEU A 166 -5.53 -19.31 9.23
N ILE A 167 -6.46 -18.95 8.34
CA ILE A 167 -6.25 -17.83 7.41
C ILE A 167 -6.10 -16.50 8.17
N ILE A 168 -6.95 -16.25 9.17
CA ILE A 168 -6.85 -15.06 10.03
C ILE A 168 -5.49 -15.03 10.74
N PHE A 169 -5.04 -16.16 11.32
CA PHE A 169 -3.76 -16.21 12.03
C PHE A 169 -2.58 -15.90 11.09
N ILE A 170 -2.61 -16.43 9.87
CA ILE A 170 -1.61 -16.13 8.84
C ILE A 170 -1.63 -14.64 8.49
N GLN A 171 -2.81 -14.06 8.23
CA GLN A 171 -2.95 -12.64 7.92
C GLN A 171 -2.47 -11.74 9.07
N VAL A 172 -2.76 -12.10 10.33
CA VAL A 172 -2.26 -11.37 11.51
C VAL A 172 -0.74 -11.44 11.58
N ARG A 173 -0.14 -12.61 11.37
CA ARG A 173 1.32 -12.77 11.33
C ARG A 173 1.93 -11.92 10.23
N ASP A 174 1.41 -12.00 9.01
CA ASP A 174 1.99 -11.27 7.88
C ASP A 174 1.80 -9.75 8.01
N SER A 175 0.66 -9.29 8.54
CA SER A 175 0.46 -7.88 8.89
C SER A 175 1.44 -7.42 9.98
N SER A 176 1.70 -8.29 10.96
CA SER A 176 2.69 -7.99 12.02
C SER A 176 4.11 -7.93 11.46
N ASP A 177 4.49 -8.86 10.59
CA ASP A 177 5.79 -8.86 9.91
C ASP A 177 5.98 -7.57 9.11
N LEU A 178 4.93 -7.08 8.42
CA LEU A 178 4.98 -5.83 7.67
C LEU A 178 5.17 -4.60 8.56
N VAL A 179 4.44 -4.52 9.69
CA VAL A 179 4.62 -3.42 10.67
C VAL A 179 6.03 -3.44 11.26
N VAL A 180 6.55 -4.63 11.56
CA VAL A 180 7.93 -4.79 12.02
C VAL A 180 8.92 -4.40 10.93
N ALA A 181 8.67 -4.78 9.67
CA ALA A 181 9.49 -4.40 8.52
C ALA A 181 9.54 -2.88 8.37
N GLU A 182 8.41 -2.18 8.44
CA GLU A 182 8.34 -0.72 8.35
C GLU A 182 9.15 -0.05 9.46
N LYS A 183 8.98 -0.51 10.70
CA LYS A 183 9.75 0.00 11.83
C LYS A 183 11.26 -0.26 11.68
N MET A 184 11.66 -1.44 11.21
CA MET A 184 13.06 -1.78 11.00
C MET A 184 13.67 -1.00 9.85
N THR A 185 12.96 -0.87 8.72
CA THR A 185 13.39 -0.02 7.59
C THR A 185 13.58 1.42 8.04
N TYR A 186 12.61 1.97 8.78
CA TYR A 186 12.73 3.31 9.33
C TYR A 186 13.97 3.48 10.22
N GLN A 187 14.27 2.49 11.06
CA GLN A 187 15.48 2.50 11.89
C GLN A 187 16.77 2.40 11.06
N GLU A 188 16.79 1.56 10.02
CA GLU A 188 17.91 1.45 9.08
C GLU A 188 18.15 2.79 8.36
N ASP A 189 17.09 3.41 7.86
CA ASP A 189 17.13 4.71 7.18
C ASP A 189 17.64 5.80 8.12
N TYR A 190 17.14 5.85 9.36
CA TYR A 190 17.60 6.80 10.36
C TYR A 190 19.09 6.62 10.71
N ILE A 191 19.54 5.39 10.95
CA ILE A 191 20.96 5.10 11.20
C ILE A 191 21.82 5.52 10.00
N LYS A 192 21.35 5.28 8.77
CA LYS A 192 22.05 5.67 7.55
C LYS A 192 22.17 7.18 7.42
N MET A 193 21.09 7.92 7.70
CA MET A 193 21.11 9.40 7.71
C MET A 193 22.10 9.94 8.74
N VAL A 194 22.12 9.37 9.95
CA VAL A 194 23.08 9.75 11.00
C VAL A 194 24.52 9.43 10.57
N GLU A 195 24.77 8.30 9.91
CA GLU A 195 26.08 7.92 9.35
C GLU A 195 26.56 8.91 8.28
N ILE A 196 25.65 9.35 7.39
CA ILE A 196 25.92 10.39 6.40
C ILE A 196 26.26 11.71 7.11
N ASP A 197 25.43 12.15 8.05
CA ASP A 197 25.62 13.42 8.78
C ASP A 197 26.96 13.46 9.53
N MET A 198 27.29 12.38 10.25
CA MET A 198 28.57 12.26 10.95
C MET A 198 29.74 12.26 9.96
N SER A 199 29.60 11.59 8.82
CA SER A 199 30.65 11.53 7.80
C SER A 199 30.89 12.88 7.12
N ILE A 200 29.83 13.67 6.88
CA ILE A 200 29.95 15.05 6.40
C ILE A 200 30.63 15.92 7.45
N LYS A 201 30.20 15.84 8.72
CA LYS A 201 30.80 16.61 9.83
C LYS A 201 32.27 16.26 10.06
N ASN A 202 32.65 14.99 9.85
CA ASN A 202 34.03 14.53 9.96
C ASN A 202 34.97 15.09 8.86
N LEU A 203 34.44 15.70 7.80
CA LEU A 203 35.26 16.44 6.84
C LEU A 203 35.87 17.71 7.44
N GLN A 204 35.39 18.17 8.59
CA GLN A 204 35.90 19.36 9.31
C GLN A 204 36.05 20.58 8.38
N LEU A 205 35.00 20.87 7.62
CA LEU A 205 34.98 21.99 6.68
C LEU A 205 34.92 23.32 7.44
N ASP A 206 35.66 24.32 6.97
CA ASP A 206 35.68 25.66 7.56
C ASP A 206 34.33 26.40 7.40
N ASP A 207 33.61 26.11 6.31
CA ASP A 207 32.28 26.68 6.02
C ASP A 207 31.39 25.59 5.39
N PRO A 208 30.80 24.69 6.19
CA PRO A 208 29.96 23.62 5.69
C PRO A 208 28.61 24.11 5.17
N ASP A 209 28.13 25.25 5.69
CA ASP A 209 26.79 25.77 5.40
C ASP A 209 26.70 26.44 4.02
N SER A 210 27.83 26.83 3.41
CA SER A 210 27.87 27.36 2.04
C SER A 210 27.92 26.27 0.96
N LYS A 211 28.21 25.02 1.35
CA LYS A 211 28.32 23.91 0.39
C LYS A 211 27.01 23.17 0.20
N LYS A 212 26.79 22.71 -1.02
CA LYS A 212 25.62 21.91 -1.41
C LYS A 212 25.93 20.43 -1.34
N VAL A 213 25.01 19.63 -0.80
CA VAL A 213 25.21 18.18 -0.66
C VAL A 213 24.65 17.45 -1.88
N ILE A 214 25.50 16.62 -2.49
CA ILE A 214 25.17 15.78 -3.65
C ILE A 214 25.16 14.33 -3.19
N ILE A 215 23.97 13.75 -3.04
CA ILE A 215 23.80 12.33 -2.68
C ILE A 215 23.62 11.52 -3.96
N THR A 216 24.36 10.42 -4.07
CA THR A 216 24.34 9.49 -5.21
C THR A 216 24.18 8.06 -4.73
N GLY A 217 23.50 7.24 -5.53
CA GLY A 217 23.14 5.86 -5.18
C GLY A 217 21.93 5.79 -4.25
N PHE A 218 21.61 4.57 -3.81
CA PHE A 218 20.47 4.28 -2.94
C PHE A 218 20.87 3.22 -1.93
N SER A 219 20.26 3.25 -0.74
CA SER A 219 20.49 2.22 0.29
C SER A 219 19.21 1.39 0.45
N PRO A 220 19.08 0.25 -0.26
CA PRO A 220 17.89 -0.58 -0.13
C PRO A 220 17.84 -1.20 1.27
N SER A 221 16.64 -1.29 1.86
CA SER A 221 16.48 -1.94 3.16
C SER A 221 16.95 -3.39 3.10
N ARG A 222 17.69 -3.81 4.13
CA ARG A 222 18.27 -5.16 4.23
C ARG A 222 17.48 -6.04 5.20
N ASN A 223 16.39 -5.51 5.77
CA ASN A 223 15.65 -6.24 6.77
C ASN A 223 14.97 -7.48 6.16
N LYS A 224 15.02 -8.60 6.89
CA LYS A 224 14.49 -9.90 6.44
C LYS A 224 12.96 -9.97 6.36
N PHE A 225 12.28 -8.96 6.90
CA PHE A 225 10.82 -8.85 6.91
C PHE A 225 10.30 -8.09 5.69
N VAL A 226 11.18 -7.43 4.91
CA VAL A 226 10.88 -6.99 3.54
C VAL A 226 10.69 -8.23 2.68
N LYS A 227 9.46 -8.70 2.66
CA LYS A 227 8.99 -9.63 1.66
C LYS A 227 8.87 -8.76 0.41
N GLY A 228 9.72 -8.97 -0.60
CA GLY A 228 9.81 -8.17 -1.83
C GLY A 228 8.53 -8.19 -2.68
N TYR A 229 7.44 -7.71 -2.11
CA TYR A 229 6.15 -7.53 -2.71
C TYR A 229 6.29 -6.35 -3.66
N SER A 230 6.36 -6.64 -4.95
CA SER A 230 6.60 -5.66 -6.04
C SER A 230 5.59 -4.51 -6.10
N ILE A 231 4.56 -4.54 -5.27
CA ILE A 231 3.47 -3.57 -5.21
C ILE A 231 3.37 -2.92 -3.82
N GLU A 232 3.92 -3.55 -2.76
CA GLU A 232 3.87 -2.98 -1.41
C GLU A 232 5.09 -2.10 -1.17
N LEU A 233 4.84 -0.78 -1.06
CA LEU A 233 5.85 0.20 -0.65
C LEU A 233 6.21 0.09 0.84
N ILE A 234 5.62 -0.86 1.57
CA ILE A 234 5.88 -1.06 3.00
C ILE A 234 7.24 -1.74 3.16
N GLY A 235 8.09 -1.14 4.00
CA GLY A 235 9.45 -1.63 4.23
C GLY A 235 10.43 -1.28 3.11
N VAL A 236 9.99 -0.53 2.08
CA VAL A 236 10.91 0.10 1.12
C VAL A 236 11.58 1.28 1.82
N SER A 237 12.90 1.35 1.70
CA SER A 237 13.68 2.47 2.25
C SER A 237 13.20 3.79 1.65
N MET A 238 13.00 4.80 2.50
CA MET A 238 12.66 6.14 2.05
C MET A 238 13.81 6.79 1.26
N LEU A 239 15.05 6.30 1.47
CA LEU A 239 16.25 6.71 0.73
C LEU A 239 16.33 6.08 -0.67
N HIS A 240 15.39 5.20 -1.01
CA HIS A 240 15.26 4.56 -2.32
C HIS A 240 13.89 4.87 -2.97
N PHE A 241 13.12 5.80 -2.41
CA PHE A 241 11.74 6.05 -2.81
C PHE A 241 11.62 7.05 -3.98
N GLY A 242 10.87 6.65 -5.02
CA GLY A 242 10.50 7.48 -6.18
C GLY A 242 11.12 6.97 -7.48
N TYR A 243 10.34 6.29 -8.32
CA TYR A 243 10.80 5.76 -9.62
C TYR A 243 10.57 6.78 -10.74
N PHE A 244 11.61 7.07 -11.54
CA PHE A 244 11.53 7.91 -12.73
C PHE A 244 12.23 7.22 -13.90
N ASP A 245 11.68 7.34 -15.11
CA ASP A 245 12.19 6.64 -16.31
C ASP A 245 13.59 7.13 -16.75
N ASP A 246 13.98 8.35 -16.37
CA ASP A 246 15.32 8.88 -16.60
C ASP A 246 16.19 8.70 -15.35
N SER A 247 17.25 7.90 -15.48
CA SER A 247 18.21 7.58 -14.41
C SER A 247 18.87 8.80 -13.74
N ASN A 248 19.09 9.90 -14.47
CA ASN A 248 19.69 11.11 -13.91
C ASN A 248 18.67 11.90 -13.10
N ILE A 249 17.44 11.98 -13.60
CA ILE A 249 16.31 12.61 -12.91
C ILE A 249 15.96 11.82 -11.65
N HIS A 250 15.98 10.49 -11.73
CA HIS A 250 15.78 9.59 -10.60
C HIS A 250 16.81 9.84 -9.49
N SER A 251 18.10 9.90 -9.83
CA SER A 251 19.17 10.12 -8.84
C SER A 251 19.07 11.49 -8.17
N TYR A 252 18.67 12.53 -8.91
CA TYR A 252 18.40 13.86 -8.34
C TYR A 252 17.25 13.83 -7.32
N TYR A 253 16.10 13.24 -7.67
CA TYR A 253 14.97 13.20 -6.73
C TYR A 253 15.24 12.32 -5.51
N LEU A 254 16.04 11.26 -5.63
CA LEU A 254 16.52 10.49 -4.48
C LEU A 254 17.39 11.35 -3.54
N CYS A 255 18.28 12.17 -4.12
CA CYS A 255 19.08 13.13 -3.36
C CYS A 255 18.19 14.14 -2.63
N GLU A 256 17.24 14.75 -3.34
CA GLU A 256 16.32 15.73 -2.78
C GLU A 256 15.49 15.11 -1.64
N ASN A 257 14.84 13.98 -1.90
CA ASN A 257 14.04 13.26 -0.88
C ASN A 257 14.86 12.90 0.36
N THR A 258 16.10 12.45 0.18
CA THR A 258 16.98 12.12 1.31
C THR A 258 17.27 13.36 2.15
N LEU A 259 17.63 14.48 1.53
CA LEU A 259 17.91 15.74 2.22
C LEU A 259 16.68 16.31 2.93
N ASP A 260 15.50 16.16 2.32
CA ASP A 260 14.22 16.55 2.92
C ASP A 260 13.95 15.78 4.21
N ILE A 261 14.10 14.45 4.15
CA ILE A 261 13.89 13.59 5.32
C ILE A 261 14.94 13.90 6.40
N MET A 262 16.20 14.08 6.03
CA MET A 262 17.26 14.47 6.96
C MET A 262 16.95 15.80 7.67
N SER A 263 16.43 16.78 6.94
CA SER A 263 16.04 18.09 7.51
C SER A 263 14.93 17.95 8.56
N LEU A 264 13.98 17.01 8.40
CA LEU A 264 12.95 16.72 9.41
C LEU A 264 13.55 16.28 10.76
N TYR A 265 14.76 15.72 10.76
CA TYR A 265 15.51 15.33 11.97
C TYR A 265 16.54 16.38 12.42
N GLY A 266 16.54 17.57 11.83
CA GLY A 266 17.48 18.65 12.15
C GLY A 266 18.86 18.52 11.49
N MET A 267 19.03 17.56 10.58
CA MET A 267 20.25 17.41 9.76
C MET A 267 20.09 18.28 8.51
N ASN A 268 20.36 19.58 8.66
CA ASN A 268 20.10 20.58 7.62
C ASN A 268 21.30 20.78 6.71
N TYR A 269 21.06 20.69 5.40
CA TYR A 269 22.06 20.89 4.35
C TYR A 269 21.48 21.69 3.20
N GLN A 270 22.33 22.43 2.47
CA GLN A 270 21.89 23.09 1.25
C GLN A 270 21.64 22.07 0.14
N LYS A 271 20.46 22.19 -0.48
CA LYS A 271 20.05 21.34 -1.60
C LYS A 271 20.57 21.90 -2.93
N PRO A 272 21.00 21.05 -3.88
CA PRO A 272 21.32 21.45 -5.23
C PRO A 272 20.06 21.69 -6.06
N THR A 273 20.12 22.57 -7.06
CA THR A 273 19.15 22.54 -8.16
C THR A 273 19.46 21.36 -9.09
N LEU A 274 18.50 20.97 -9.94
CA LEU A 274 18.71 19.90 -10.94
C LEU A 274 19.94 20.17 -11.84
N GLU A 275 20.12 21.41 -12.29
CA GLU A 275 21.26 21.79 -13.14
C GLU A 275 22.60 21.67 -12.39
N GLU A 276 22.63 22.09 -11.13
CA GLU A 276 23.81 21.99 -10.27
C GLU A 276 24.17 20.54 -9.95
N TYR A 277 23.15 19.70 -9.69
CA TYR A 277 23.32 18.26 -9.46
C TYR A 277 23.92 17.58 -10.69
N GLN A 278 23.39 17.87 -11.88
CA GLN A 278 23.92 17.34 -13.14
C GLN A 278 25.35 17.84 -13.42
N LYS A 279 25.65 19.10 -13.10
CA LYS A 279 27.00 19.65 -13.23
C LYS A 279 27.98 18.96 -12.27
N ALA A 280 27.58 18.74 -11.02
CA ALA A 280 28.39 18.05 -10.03
C ALA A 280 28.65 16.59 -10.41
N LEU A 281 27.66 15.86 -10.93
CA LEU A 281 27.82 14.49 -11.40
C LEU A 281 28.78 14.35 -12.58
N LYS A 282 28.93 15.38 -13.43
CA LYS A 282 29.93 15.38 -14.52
C LYS A 282 31.37 15.43 -14.00
N LEU A 283 31.60 15.91 -12.78
CA LEU A 283 32.93 15.92 -12.16
C LEU A 283 33.33 14.52 -11.69
N HIS A 284 32.36 13.72 -11.24
CA HIS A 284 32.57 12.36 -10.71
C HIS A 284 31.58 11.34 -11.28
N PRO A 285 31.65 11.02 -12.59
CA PRO A 285 30.75 10.05 -13.22
C PRO A 285 30.89 8.64 -12.61
N GLU A 286 32.04 8.32 -12.01
CA GLU A 286 32.29 7.05 -11.32
C GLU A 286 31.35 6.80 -10.14
N LEU A 287 30.77 7.84 -9.54
CA LEU A 287 29.84 7.68 -8.40
C LEU A 287 28.54 6.97 -8.81
N LEU A 288 28.16 6.99 -10.08
CA LEU A 288 27.00 6.25 -10.57
C LEU A 288 27.27 4.74 -10.73
N THR A 289 28.54 4.35 -10.78
CA THR A 289 28.97 2.95 -11.02
C THR A 289 29.77 2.37 -9.84
N SER A 290 30.04 3.17 -8.83
CA SER A 290 30.86 2.82 -7.67
C SER A 290 30.23 1.68 -6.86
N SER A 291 31.10 0.80 -6.35
CA SER A 291 30.72 -0.34 -5.50
C SER A 291 30.93 -0.09 -4.01
N LYS A 292 31.47 1.07 -3.62
CA LYS A 292 31.74 1.45 -2.22
C LYS A 292 30.45 1.58 -1.42
N SER A 293 30.45 1.18 -0.15
CA SER A 293 29.26 1.19 0.72
C SER A 293 28.85 2.60 1.17
N LEU A 294 29.84 3.44 1.49
CA LEU A 294 29.69 4.86 1.78
C LEU A 294 30.99 5.56 1.38
N SER A 295 30.90 6.67 0.65
CA SER A 295 32.04 7.53 0.33
C SER A 295 31.62 8.99 0.47
N VAL A 296 32.33 9.74 1.29
CA VAL A 296 32.04 11.15 1.56
C VAL A 296 33.31 11.96 1.37
N PHE A 297 33.25 13.00 0.54
CA PHE A 297 34.37 13.90 0.27
C PHE A 297 33.83 15.27 -0.19
N ASN A 298 34.69 16.28 -0.17
CA ASN A 298 34.34 17.60 -0.67
C ASN A 298 35.18 17.96 -1.90
N GLU A 299 34.58 18.66 -2.85
CA GLU A 299 35.28 19.24 -3.99
C GLU A 299 34.53 20.49 -4.47
N GLY A 300 35.23 21.63 -4.55
CA GLY A 300 34.64 22.92 -4.88
C GLY A 300 33.49 23.31 -3.93
N ASP A 301 32.36 23.67 -4.51
CA ASP A 301 31.14 24.11 -3.81
C ASP A 301 30.26 22.93 -3.32
N TYR A 302 30.72 21.70 -3.51
CA TYR A 302 29.92 20.49 -3.28
C TYR A 302 30.52 19.58 -2.21
N ILE A 303 29.63 18.90 -1.48
CA ILE A 303 29.94 17.76 -0.64
C ILE A 303 29.32 16.54 -1.32
N PHE A 304 30.16 15.63 -1.79
CA PHE A 304 29.73 14.41 -2.44
C PHE A 304 29.53 13.30 -1.41
N VAL A 305 28.36 12.69 -1.46
CA VAL A 305 27.97 11.53 -0.66
C VAL A 305 27.53 10.44 -1.61
N HIS A 306 28.17 9.29 -1.54
CA HIS A 306 27.78 8.11 -2.30
C HIS A 306 27.37 6.99 -1.34
N ILE A 307 26.17 6.44 -1.54
CA ILE A 307 25.56 5.38 -0.73
C ILE A 307 25.19 4.17 -1.58
N LYS A 308 25.33 2.98 -0.98
CA LYS A 308 24.93 1.69 -1.56
C LYS A 308 24.17 0.80 -0.56
#